data_AF-A0A1Q3SGX2-F1
#
_entry.id   AF-A0A1Q3SGX2-F1
#
_cell.length_a   1.000
_cell.length_b   1.000
_cell.length_c   1.000
_cell.angle_alpha   90.00
_cell.angle_beta   90.00
_cell.angle_gamma   90.00
#
_symmetry.space_group_name_H-M   'P 1'
#
loop_
_entity.id
_entity.type
_entity.pdbx_description
1 polymer ?
#
loop_
_entity_poly.entity_id
_entity_poly.type
_entity_poly.pdbx_seq_one_letter_code
_entity_poly.pdbx_strand_id
1 'polypeptide(L)'
;MTNRLAILKSGRLLADTTPEALPKAAEGQVWSVTTDPATTLQLQNQFRVSSLVSQGYCTHLKIVSPARPLEDAVITEPSLEDAYLVAVQTGSALTQPV
;
A
#
# COMPACT_ATOMS: atom_id res chain seq x y z
N MET A 1 14.47 20.40 10.53
CA MET A 1 14.49 19.18 11.37
C MET A 1 14.20 18.02 10.43
N THR A 2 15.19 17.19 10.08
CA THR A 2 15.03 16.12 9.08
C THR A 2 14.69 14.82 9.78
N ASN A 3 13.41 14.44 9.79
CA ASN A 3 12.96 13.17 10.38
C ASN A 3 13.11 12.06 9.34
N ARG A 4 14.07 11.15 9.54
CA ARG A 4 14.31 10.01 8.66
C ARG A 4 13.68 8.75 9.23
N LEU A 5 13.11 7.95 8.35
CA LEU A 5 12.45 6.68 8.63
C LEU A 5 13.25 5.57 7.94
N ALA A 6 13.79 4.67 8.74
CA ALA A 6 14.51 3.49 8.29
C ALA A 6 13.59 2.27 8.38
N ILE A 7 13.31 1.63 7.24
CA ILE A 7 12.58 0.35 7.19
C ILE A 7 13.62 -0.77 7.29
N LEU A 8 13.51 -1.64 8.30
CA LEU A 8 14.38 -2.80 8.49
C LEU A 8 13.60 -4.08 8.20
N LYS A 9 14.14 -4.96 7.37
CA LYS A 9 13.61 -6.31 7.12
C LYS A 9 14.71 -7.34 7.33
N SER A 10 14.50 -8.27 8.26
CA SER A 10 15.47 -9.33 8.58
C SER A 10 16.89 -8.83 8.87
N GLY A 11 17.01 -7.72 9.61
CA GLY A 11 18.30 -7.12 9.97
C GLY A 11 18.99 -6.33 8.85
N ARG A 12 18.36 -6.18 7.68
CA ARG A 12 18.84 -5.33 6.57
C ARG A 12 17.99 -4.06 6.44
N LEU A 13 18.66 -2.94 6.23
CA LEU A 13 18.03 -1.69 5.83
C LEU A 13 17.42 -1.86 4.44
N LEU A 14 16.09 -1.78 4.38
CA LEU A 14 15.29 -1.94 3.17
C LEU A 14 15.02 -0.58 2.51
N ALA A 15 14.87 0.48 3.31
CA ALA A 15 14.77 1.85 2.82
C ALA A 15 15.21 2.84 3.91
N ASP A 16 15.97 3.87 3.53
CA ASP A 16 16.14 5.12 4.28
C ASP A 16 15.38 6.20 3.51
N THR A 17 14.29 6.69 4.08
CA THR A 17 13.43 7.66 3.41
C THR A 17 12.81 8.61 4.42
N THR A 18 12.14 9.65 3.95
CA THR A 18 11.33 10.51 4.81
C THR A 18 9.88 9.99 4.84
N PRO A 19 9.12 10.28 5.91
CA PRO A 19 7.69 9.95 5.97
C PRO A 19 6.88 10.58 4.81
N GLU A 20 7.41 11.61 4.16
CA GLU A 20 6.82 12.28 3.00
C GLU A 20 7.21 11.61 1.67
N ALA A 21 8.41 11.04 1.57
CA ALA A 21 8.91 10.38 0.36
C ALA A 21 8.50 8.91 0.26
N LEU A 22 8.22 8.24 1.39
CA LEU A 22 7.73 6.86 1.37
C LEU A 22 6.38 6.73 0.64
N PRO A 23 5.34 7.51 0.96
CA PRO A 23 4.06 7.48 0.25
C PRO A 23 4.21 7.77 -1.23
N LYS A 24 5.07 8.71 -1.62
CA LYS A 24 5.33 9.02 -3.04
C LYS A 24 5.77 7.81 -3.86
N ALA A 25 6.56 6.90 -3.26
CA ALA A 25 6.98 5.68 -3.94
C ALA A 25 5.84 4.68 -4.18
N ALA A 26 4.73 4.82 -3.45
CA ALA A 26 3.53 3.99 -3.58
C ALA A 26 2.40 4.69 -4.38
N GLU A 27 2.62 5.93 -4.83
CA GLU A 27 1.66 6.63 -5.69
C GLU A 27 1.42 5.84 -6.97
N GLY A 28 0.17 5.82 -7.44
CA GLY A 28 -0.22 5.05 -8.63
C GLY A 28 -0.39 3.55 -8.40
N GLN A 29 -0.09 3.04 -7.20
CA GLN A 29 -0.18 1.61 -6.86
C GLN A 29 -1.22 1.30 -5.78
N VAL A 30 -1.94 2.30 -5.28
CA VAL A 30 -2.96 2.14 -4.24
C VAL A 30 -4.32 2.47 -4.79
N TRP A 31 -5.24 1.53 -4.63
CA TRP A 31 -6.57 1.56 -5.21
C TRP A 31 -7.60 1.43 -4.11
N SER A 32 -8.59 2.32 -4.09
CA SER A 32 -9.75 2.18 -3.21
C SER A 32 -10.93 1.59 -3.95
N VAL A 33 -11.59 0.62 -3.34
CA VAL A 33 -12.81 -0.02 -3.85
C VAL A 33 -13.84 -0.12 -2.73
N THR A 34 -15.11 -0.07 -3.09
CA THR A 34 -16.22 -0.30 -2.15
C THR A 34 -17.03 -1.48 -2.66
N THR A 35 -17.08 -2.57 -1.89
CA THR A 35 -17.74 -3.81 -2.30
C THR A 35 -18.55 -4.40 -1.17
N ASP A 36 -19.45 -5.33 -1.46
CA ASP A 36 -20.15 -6.08 -0.43
C ASP A 36 -19.18 -7.02 0.34
N PRO A 37 -19.56 -7.53 1.53
CA PRO A 37 -18.70 -8.38 2.35
C PRO A 37 -18.26 -9.69 1.67
N ALA A 38 -19.07 -10.27 0.77
CA ALA A 38 -18.71 -11.51 0.09
C ALA A 38 -17.62 -11.26 -0.95
N THR A 39 -17.78 -10.22 -1.77
CA THR A 39 -16.75 -9.77 -2.73
C THR A 39 -15.47 -9.34 -2.00
N THR A 40 -15.60 -8.65 -0.87
CA THR A 40 -14.47 -8.24 -0.02
C THR A 40 -13.60 -9.44 0.38
N LEU A 41 -14.20 -10.55 0.80
CA LEU A 41 -13.49 -11.79 1.14
C LEU A 41 -12.74 -12.36 -0.08
N GLN A 42 -13.35 -12.34 -1.26
CA GLN A 42 -12.69 -12.79 -2.49
C GLN A 42 -11.50 -11.90 -2.86
N LEU A 43 -11.63 -10.59 -2.67
CA LEU A 43 -10.56 -9.62 -2.97
C LEU A 43 -9.39 -9.73 -2.00
N GLN A 44 -9.66 -9.94 -0.71
CA GLN A 44 -8.60 -10.19 0.28
C GLN A 44 -7.78 -11.44 -0.01
N ASN A 45 -8.37 -12.44 -0.67
CA ASN A 45 -7.66 -13.65 -1.06
C ASN A 45 -6.88 -13.51 -2.38
N GLN A 46 -7.27 -12.58 -3.25
CA GLN A 46 -6.65 -12.35 -4.56
C GLN A 46 -5.60 -11.23 -4.54
N PHE A 47 -5.83 -10.21 -3.73
CA PHE A 47 -5.02 -8.99 -3.70
C PHE A 47 -4.55 -8.68 -2.29
N ARG A 48 -3.48 -7.89 -2.20
CA ARG A 48 -2.99 -7.40 -0.92
C ARG A 48 -3.75 -6.15 -0.50
N VAL A 49 -4.60 -6.31 0.50
CA VAL A 49 -5.37 -5.22 1.09
C VAL A 49 -4.53 -4.54 2.18
N SER A 50 -4.33 -3.23 2.07
CA SER A 50 -3.68 -2.41 3.12
C SER A 50 -4.66 -2.05 4.21
N SER A 51 -5.88 -1.64 3.85
CA SER A 51 -6.90 -1.24 4.82
C SER A 51 -8.27 -1.77 4.42
N LEU A 52 -9.06 -2.15 5.42
CA LEU A 52 -10.41 -2.65 5.25
C LEU A 52 -11.31 -1.98 6.28
N VAL A 53 -12.35 -1.30 5.82
CA VAL A 53 -13.29 -0.57 6.65
C VAL A 53 -14.70 -0.97 6.27
N SER A 54 -15.35 -1.76 7.12
CA SER A 54 -16.75 -2.14 6.94
C SER A 54 -17.66 -0.98 7.36
N GLN A 55 -18.49 -0.51 6.44
CA GLN A 55 -19.50 0.53 6.64
C GLN A 55 -20.90 -0.02 6.32
N GLY A 56 -21.57 -0.56 7.33
CA GLY A 56 -22.92 -1.11 7.21
C GLY A 56 -22.97 -2.29 6.24
N TYR A 57 -23.61 -2.09 5.08
CA TYR A 57 -23.77 -3.12 4.05
C TYR A 57 -22.64 -3.14 3.01
N CYS A 58 -21.68 -2.22 3.10
CA CYS A 58 -20.56 -2.13 2.19
C CYS A 58 -19.25 -2.18 2.96
N THR A 59 -18.18 -2.58 2.29
CA THR A 59 -16.83 -2.56 2.82
C THR A 59 -15.95 -1.77 1.88
N HIS A 60 -15.24 -0.78 2.43
CA HIS A 60 -14.20 -0.06 1.72
C HIS A 60 -12.88 -0.80 1.89
N LEU A 61 -12.22 -1.12 0.80
CA LEU A 61 -10.89 -1.70 0.79
C LEU A 61 -9.90 -0.73 0.14
N LYS A 62 -8.69 -0.69 0.68
CA LYS A 62 -7.50 -0.15 0.00
C LYS A 62 -6.65 -1.33 -0.44
N ILE A 63 -6.43 -1.46 -1.74
CA ILE A 63 -5.68 -2.53 -2.38
C ILE A 63 -4.38 -1.96 -2.92
N VAL A 64 -3.27 -2.62 -2.61
CA VAL A 64 -1.97 -2.31 -3.19
C VAL A 64 -1.76 -3.22 -4.40
N SER A 65 -1.71 -2.62 -5.59
CA SER A 65 -1.52 -3.34 -6.84
C SER A 65 -0.89 -2.43 -7.92
N PRO A 66 0.09 -2.91 -8.71
CA PRO A 66 0.70 -2.13 -9.78
C PRO A 66 -0.27 -1.85 -10.95
N ALA A 67 -1.34 -2.64 -11.06
CA ALA A 67 -2.40 -2.45 -12.05
C ALA A 67 -3.76 -2.33 -11.36
N ARG A 68 -4.73 -1.71 -12.05
CA ARG A 68 -6.09 -1.56 -11.54
C ARG A 68 -6.71 -2.94 -11.24
N PRO A 69 -7.08 -3.26 -9.99
CA PRO A 69 -7.54 -4.59 -9.61
C PRO A 69 -9.00 -4.87 -10.01
N LEU A 70 -9.82 -3.82 -10.10
CA LEU A 70 -11.26 -3.88 -10.38
C LEU A 70 -11.66 -2.70 -11.26
N GLU A 71 -12.73 -2.85 -12.04
CA GLU A 71 -13.25 -1.74 -12.86
C GLU A 71 -13.63 -0.52 -12.02
N ASP A 72 -14.27 -0.75 -10.86
CA ASP A 72 -14.69 0.27 -9.90
C ASP A 72 -13.57 0.77 -8.98
N ALA A 73 -12.33 0.31 -9.20
CA ALA A 73 -11.20 0.75 -8.40
C ALA A 73 -10.74 2.15 -8.77
N VAL A 74 -10.71 3.02 -7.77
CA VAL A 74 -10.27 4.41 -7.90
C VAL A 74 -8.86 4.55 -7.35
N ILE A 75 -7.98 5.19 -8.12
CA ILE A 75 -6.63 5.49 -7.63
C ILE A 75 -6.73 6.45 -6.43
N THR A 76 -6.01 6.14 -5.35
CA THR A 76 -6.06 6.92 -4.11
C THR A 76 -4.67 7.20 -3.59
N GLU A 77 -4.54 8.24 -2.78
CA GLU A 77 -3.27 8.59 -2.17
C GLU A 77 -2.85 7.49 -1.16
N PRO A 78 -1.61 6.97 -1.28
CA PRO A 78 -1.06 6.02 -0.34
C PRO A 78 -0.89 6.67 1.03
N SER A 79 -1.27 5.95 2.08
CA SER A 79 -0.86 6.28 3.44
C SER A 79 0.52 5.70 3.74
N LEU A 80 1.06 6.03 4.92
CA LEU A 80 2.32 5.47 5.38
C LEU A 80 2.28 3.92 5.47
N GLU A 81 1.12 3.36 5.84
CA GLU A 81 0.90 1.91 5.90
C GLU A 81 0.95 1.28 4.50
N ASP A 82 0.23 1.86 3.54
CA ASP A 82 0.22 1.35 2.16
C ASP A 82 1.63 1.37 1.57
N ALA A 83 2.37 2.45 1.84
CA ALA A 83 3.71 2.64 1.33
C ALA A 83 4.74 1.69 1.97
N TYR A 84 4.57 1.40 3.26
CA TYR A 84 5.33 0.36 3.95
C TYR A 84 5.05 -1.03 3.34
N LEU A 85 3.78 -1.35 3.05
CA LEU A 85 3.41 -2.61 2.41
C LEU A 85 3.97 -2.76 0.99
N VAL A 86 3.99 -1.68 0.20
CA VAL A 86 4.67 -1.64 -1.12
C VAL A 86 6.17 -1.89 -0.93
N ALA A 87 6.85 -1.14 -0.06
CA ALA A 87 8.29 -1.27 0.13
C ALA A 87 8.70 -2.69 0.55
N VAL A 88 7.96 -3.29 1.50
CA VAL A 88 8.20 -4.66 1.97
C VAL A 88 7.92 -5.71 0.89
N GLN A 89 7.01 -5.44 -0.05
CA GLN A 89 6.71 -6.27 -1.22
C GLN A 89 7.81 -6.17 -2.28
N THR A 90 8.19 -4.94 -2.63
CA THR A 90 9.10 -4.68 -3.75
C THR A 90 10.48 -5.21 -3.48
N GLY A 91 10.92 -5.31 -2.21
CA GLY A 91 11.93 -6.27 -1.74
C GLY A 91 13.29 -6.32 -2.46
N SER A 92 13.54 -5.43 -3.41
CA SER A 92 14.78 -5.21 -4.12
C SER A 92 15.24 -3.83 -3.72
N ALA A 93 16.41 -3.80 -3.08
CA ALA A 93 17.04 -2.63 -2.50
C ALA A 93 16.82 -1.38 -3.37
N LEU A 94 16.06 -0.43 -2.85
CA LEU A 94 16.11 0.94 -3.34
C LEU A 94 17.41 1.55 -2.81
N THR A 95 18.52 1.16 -3.43
CA THR A 95 19.83 1.74 -3.18
C THR A 95 19.74 3.22 -3.51
N GLN A 96 19.86 4.07 -2.49
CA GLN A 96 19.96 5.53 -2.68
C GLN A 96 21.14 5.83 -3.61
N PRO A 97 21.00 6.65 -4.67
CA PRO A 97 22.17 7.19 -5.35
C PRO A 97 22.89 8.17 -4.41
N VAL A 98 24.22 8.11 -4.48
CA VAL A 98 25.22 8.92 -3.77
C VAL A 98 25.02 10.42 -3.96
#